data_AF-A0A4Q7ALF7-F1
#
_entry.id   AF-A0A4Q7ALF7-F1
#
_cell.length_a   1.000
_cell.length_b   1.000
_cell.length_c   1.000
_cell.angle_alpha   90.00
_cell.angle_beta   90.00
_cell.angle_gamma   90.00
#
_symmetry.space_group_name_H-M   'P 1'
#
loop_
_entity.id
_entity.type
_entity.pdbx_description
1 polymer ?
#
loop_
_entity_poly.entity_id
_entity_poly.type
_entity_poly.pdbx_seq_one_letter_code
_entity_poly.pdbx_strand_id
1 'polypeptide(L)'
;MNAHVSLQHIELAQLMAVLNRTALSIVELSNNDTAAVFDGQTINIIYDGRGSESIGLFLSNAYPVESRIKYVTENLNRLNEIKKDLLEEAA
;
A
#
# COMPACT_ATOMS: atom_id res chain seq x y z
N MET A 1 30.57 7.63 5.74
CA MET A 1 29.13 7.32 5.58
C MET A 1 29.00 5.82 5.38
N ASN A 2 28.17 5.13 6.16
CA ASN A 2 28.14 3.67 6.20
C ASN A 2 27.30 3.13 5.04
N ALA A 3 27.90 2.42 4.07
CA ALA A 3 27.24 2.04 2.82
C ALA A 3 25.97 1.17 3.04
N HIS A 4 25.98 0.32 4.06
CA HIS A 4 24.84 -0.52 4.44
C HIS A 4 23.60 0.30 4.82
N VAL A 5 23.79 1.36 5.62
CA VAL A 5 22.70 2.28 5.99
C VAL A 5 22.16 2.98 4.75
N SER A 6 23.03 3.37 3.82
CA SER A 6 22.60 4.00 2.57
C SER A 6 21.74 3.07 1.69
N LEU A 7 22.05 1.77 1.65
CA LEU A 7 21.30 0.79 0.85
C LEU A 7 19.89 0.55 1.38
N GLN A 8 19.73 0.38 2.71
CA GLN A 8 18.41 0.18 3.32
C GLN A 8 17.46 1.38 3.11
N HIS A 9 17.99 2.61 3.10
CA HIS A 9 17.18 3.79 2.82
C HIS A 9 16.74 3.87 1.35
N ILE A 10 17.60 3.44 0.41
CA ILE A 10 17.25 3.35 -1.01
C ILE A 10 16.17 2.29 -1.22
N GLU A 11 16.33 1.11 -0.62
CA GLU A 11 15.34 0.03 -0.67
C GLU A 11 13.99 0.49 -0.12
N LEU A 12 13.97 1.13 1.05
CA LEU A 12 12.74 1.67 1.63
C LEU A 12 12.08 2.67 0.68
N ALA A 13 12.84 3.60 0.09
CA ALA A 13 12.29 4.58 -0.84
C ALA A 13 11.68 3.93 -2.09
N GLN A 14 12.34 2.90 -2.63
CA GLN A 14 11.83 2.15 -3.79
C GLN A 14 10.55 1.40 -3.44
N LEU A 15 10.51 0.71 -2.30
CA LEU A 15 9.33 -0.01 -1.83
C LEU A 15 8.16 0.93 -1.60
N MET A 16 8.40 2.10 -0.97
CA MET A 16 7.35 3.11 -0.77
C MET A 16 6.79 3.63 -2.09
N ALA A 17 7.63 3.85 -3.11
CA ALA A 17 7.19 4.28 -4.43
C ALA A 17 6.33 3.21 -5.14
N VAL A 18 6.68 1.93 -4.98
CA VAL A 18 5.87 0.82 -5.50
C VAL A 18 4.54 0.74 -4.77
N LEU A 19 4.54 0.78 -3.44
CA LEU A 19 3.34 0.74 -2.61
C LEU A 19 2.35 1.86 -2.96
N ASN A 20 2.84 3.09 -3.12
CA ASN A 20 2.03 4.23 -3.55
C ASN A 20 1.39 4.01 -4.92
N ARG A 21 2.15 3.50 -5.90
CA ARG A 21 1.60 3.20 -7.23
C ARG A 21 0.54 2.11 -7.16
N THR A 22 0.74 1.08 -6.36
CA THR A 22 -0.26 0.02 -6.16
C THR A 22 -1.53 0.57 -5.53
N ALA A 23 -1.42 1.42 -4.50
CA ALA A 23 -2.57 2.08 -3.87
C ALA A 23 -3.34 2.95 -4.88
N LEU A 24 -2.65 3.73 -5.70
CA LEU A 24 -3.28 4.52 -6.77
C LEU A 24 -3.96 3.64 -7.81
N SER A 25 -3.35 2.53 -8.22
CA SER A 25 -4.01 1.59 -9.13
C SER A 25 -5.28 0.98 -8.54
N ILE A 26 -5.35 0.74 -7.23
CA ILE A 26 -6.59 0.28 -6.58
C ILE A 26 -7.66 1.36 -6.65
N VAL A 27 -7.31 2.62 -6.43
CA VAL A 27 -8.23 3.77 -6.60
C VAL A 27 -8.77 3.83 -8.02
N GLU A 28 -7.91 3.64 -9.03
CA GLU A 28 -8.30 3.61 -10.44
C GLU A 28 -9.23 2.43 -10.80
N LEU A 29 -9.24 1.35 -10.02
CA LEU A 29 -10.13 0.20 -10.19
C LEU A 29 -11.48 0.37 -9.48
N SER A 30 -11.73 1.51 -8.84
CA SER A 30 -13.02 1.78 -8.19
C SER A 30 -14.17 1.68 -9.19
N ASN A 31 -15.27 1.08 -8.76
CA ASN A 31 -16.49 0.88 -9.53
C ASN A 31 -17.74 1.08 -8.63
N ASN A 32 -18.91 0.64 -9.09
CA ASN A 32 -20.15 0.78 -8.32
C ASN A 32 -20.17 -0.05 -7.03
N ASP A 33 -19.50 -1.20 -7.04
CA ASP A 33 -19.51 -2.16 -5.93
C ASP A 33 -18.33 -1.95 -4.97
N THR A 34 -17.27 -1.27 -5.41
CA THR A 34 -16.10 -0.96 -4.58
C THR A 34 -15.57 0.45 -4.86
N ALA A 35 -15.49 1.28 -3.82
CA ALA A 35 -14.90 2.61 -3.88
C ALA A 35 -13.61 2.65 -3.03
N ALA A 36 -12.50 3.10 -3.63
CA ALA A 36 -11.24 3.28 -2.93
C ALA A 36 -10.75 4.74 -2.99
N VAL A 37 -10.18 5.22 -1.89
CA VAL A 37 -9.60 6.57 -1.77
C VAL A 37 -8.25 6.48 -1.09
N PHE A 38 -7.24 7.11 -1.66
CA PHE A 38 -5.88 7.17 -1.12
C PHE A 38 -5.46 8.62 -0.84
N ASP A 39 -5.05 8.90 0.40
CA ASP A 39 -4.69 10.27 0.85
C ASP A 39 -3.17 10.54 0.89
N GLY A 40 -2.35 9.59 0.43
CA GLY A 40 -0.90 9.65 0.50
C GLY A 40 -0.29 8.91 1.70
N GLN A 41 -1.10 8.51 2.68
CA GLN A 41 -0.65 7.80 3.89
C GLN A 41 -1.53 6.58 4.20
N THR A 42 -2.82 6.66 3.89
CA THR A 42 -3.84 5.66 4.17
C THR A 42 -4.67 5.43 2.93
N ILE A 43 -4.93 4.17 2.62
CA ILE A 43 -5.96 3.79 1.65
C ILE A 43 -7.21 3.34 2.39
N ASN A 44 -8.36 3.91 2.03
CA ASN A 44 -9.67 3.53 2.53
C ASN A 44 -10.43 2.85 1.39
N ILE A 45 -10.99 1.67 1.65
CA ILE A 45 -11.71 0.87 0.66
C ILE A 45 -13.08 0.54 1.25
N ILE A 46 -14.12 0.82 0.47
CA ILE A 46 -15.51 0.58 0.82
C ILE A 46 -16.06 -0.40 -0.21
N TYR A 47 -16.53 -1.54 0.26
CA TYR A 47 -17.18 -2.58 -0.52
C TYR A 47 -18.69 -2.47 -0.27
N ASP A 48 -19.48 -2.19 -1.30
CA ASP A 48 -20.93 -2.05 -1.18
C ASP A 48 -21.54 -3.33 -0.60
N GLY A 49 -22.34 -3.17 0.45
CA GLY A 49 -22.93 -4.27 1.22
C GLY A 49 -21.96 -5.20 1.98
N ARG A 50 -20.63 -5.07 1.83
CA ARG A 50 -19.62 -5.96 2.45
C ARG A 50 -18.78 -5.28 3.54
N GLY A 51 -18.84 -3.95 3.63
CA GLY A 51 -18.20 -3.17 4.70
C GLY A 51 -17.07 -2.30 4.17
N SER A 52 -16.15 -1.92 5.06
CA SER A 52 -15.04 -1.03 4.71
C SER A 52 -13.78 -1.40 5.48
N GLU A 53 -12.63 -1.16 4.87
CA GLU A 53 -11.33 -1.30 5.50
C GLU A 53 -10.48 -0.04 5.30
N SER A 54 -9.57 0.21 6.24
CA SER A 54 -8.62 1.32 6.21
C SER A 54 -7.23 0.79 6.53
N ILE A 55 -6.26 1.08 5.65
CA ILE A 55 -4.90 0.54 5.74
C ILE A 55 -3.91 1.70 5.74
N GLY A 56 -3.22 1.89 6.86
CA GLY A 56 -2.07 2.80 6.95
C GLY A 56 -0.86 2.18 6.24
N LEU A 57 -0.28 2.89 5.27
CA LEU A 57 0.74 2.34 4.36
C LEU A 57 2.17 2.46 4.90
N PHE A 58 2.44 3.46 5.75
CA PHE A 58 3.79 3.78 6.22
C PHE A 58 3.88 3.93 7.72
N LEU A 59 5.00 3.45 8.28
CA LEU A 59 5.42 3.78 9.64
C LEU A 59 6.23 5.09 9.64
N SER A 60 6.09 5.84 10.73
CA SER A 60 6.82 7.09 10.95
C SER A 60 8.33 6.87 11.05
N ASN A 61 9.11 7.95 10.92
CA ASN A 61 10.57 7.92 11.07
C ASN A 61 11.04 7.58 12.50
N ALA A 62 10.12 7.44 13.47
CA ALA A 62 10.45 6.99 14.82
C ALA A 62 10.81 5.49 14.89
N TYR A 63 10.44 4.73 13.85
CA TYR A 63 10.71 3.30 13.77
C TYR A 63 12.03 3.00 13.03
N PRO A 64 12.74 1.91 13.39
CA PRO A 64 13.92 1.47 12.67
C PRO A 64 13.62 1.22 11.18
N VAL A 65 14.59 1.50 10.31
CA VAL A 65 14.45 1.35 8.84
C VAL A 65 14.01 -0.07 8.47
N GLU A 66 14.55 -1.09 9.13
CA GLU A 66 14.19 -2.50 8.90
C GLU A 66 12.72 -2.79 9.22
N SER A 67 12.19 -2.23 10.31
CA SER A 67 10.77 -2.36 10.66
C SER A 67 9.88 -1.66 9.63
N ARG A 68 10.34 -0.50 9.11
CA ARG A 68 9.63 0.24 8.07
C ARG A 68 9.63 -0.52 6.75
N ILE A 69 10.75 -1.10 6.34
CA ILE A 69 10.85 -1.97 5.16
C ILE A 69 9.87 -3.14 5.29
N LYS A 70 9.92 -3.86 6.41
CA LYS A 70 9.01 -4.99 6.65
C LYS A 70 7.54 -4.58 6.56
N TYR A 71 7.16 -3.48 7.21
CA TYR A 71 5.79 -2.98 7.19
C TYR A 71 5.32 -2.59 5.79
N VAL A 72 6.16 -1.88 5.02
CA VAL A 72 5.85 -1.49 3.64
C VAL A 72 5.70 -2.73 2.75
N THR A 73 6.55 -3.74 2.93
CA THR A 73 6.46 -5.01 2.18
C THR A 73 5.19 -5.78 2.50
N GLU A 74 4.82 -5.89 3.77
CA GLU A 74 3.57 -6.56 4.19
C GLU A 74 2.34 -5.85 3.62
N ASN A 75 2.30 -4.52 3.71
CA ASN A 75 1.22 -3.73 3.10
C ASN A 75 1.20 -3.87 1.57
N LEU A 76 2.36 -3.93 0.91
CA LEU A 76 2.44 -4.11 -0.54
C LEU A 76 1.84 -5.45 -0.97
N ASN A 77 2.14 -6.52 -0.24
CA ASN A 77 1.56 -7.83 -0.51
C ASN A 77 0.03 -7.80 -0.36
N ARG A 78 -0.47 -7.22 0.73
CA ARG A 78 -1.91 -7.07 0.95
C ARG A 78 -2.59 -6.23 -0.13
N LEU A 79 -1.98 -5.12 -0.56
CA LEU A 79 -2.54 -4.31 -1.65
C LEU A 79 -2.54 -5.07 -2.99
N ASN A 80 -1.53 -5.89 -3.26
CA ASN A 80 -1.51 -6.72 -4.47
C ASN A 80 -2.60 -7.79 -4.45
N GLU A 81 -2.89 -8.39 -3.30
CA GLU A 81 -4.01 -9.32 -3.12
C GLU A 81 -5.35 -8.61 -3.39
N ILE A 82 -5.60 -7.47 -2.74
CA ILE A 82 -6.81 -6.67 -2.96
C ILE A 82 -6.94 -6.27 -4.44
N LYS A 83 -5.86 -5.77 -5.06
CA LYS A 83 -5.87 -5.39 -6.47
C LYS A 83 -6.22 -6.57 -7.38
N LYS A 84 -5.70 -7.76 -7.06
CA LYS A 84 -5.99 -8.98 -7.82
C LYS A 84 -7.48 -9.34 -7.69
N ASP A 85 -8.02 -9.33 -6.49
CA ASP A 85 -9.43 -9.66 -6.24
C ASP A 85 -10.36 -8.70 -7.00
N LEU A 86 -10.06 -7.39 -7.01
CA LEU A 86 -10.83 -6.40 -7.77
C LEU A 86 -10.76 -6.61 -9.30
N LEU A 87 -9.62 -7.06 -9.82
CA LEU A 87 -9.48 -7.39 -11.23
C LEU A 87 -10.25 -8.67 -11.61
N GLU A 88 -10.32 -9.64 -10.69
CA GLU A 88 -11.09 -10.87 -10.88
C GLU A 88 -12.61 -10.61 -10.80
N GLU A 89 -13.06 -9.71 -9.92
CA GLU A 89 -14.47 -9.29 -9.84
C GLU A 89 -14.93 -8.49 -11.08
N ALA A 90 -14.00 -7.81 -11.75
CA ALA A 90 -14.31 -6.99 -12.92
C ALA A 90 -14.27 -7.75 -14.27
N ALA A 91 -13.85 -9.02 -14.28
CA ALA A 91 -13.66 -9.86 -15.46
C ALA A 91 -14.91 -10.69 -15.80
#